data_AF-A0A7S0BB96-F1
#
_entry.id   AF-A0A7S0BB96-F1
#
_cell.length_a   1.000
_cell.length_b   1.000
_cell.length_c   1.000
_cell.angle_alpha   90.00
_cell.angle_beta   90.00
_cell.angle_gamma   90.00
#
_symmetry.space_group_name_H-M   'P 1'
#
loop_
_entity.id
_entity.type
_entity.pdbx_description
1 polymer ?
#
loop_
_entity_poly.entity_id
_entity_poly.type
_entity_poly.pdbx_seq_one_letter_code
_entity_poly.pdbx_strand_id
1 'polypeptide(L)'
;IVVGVIDTGIDYTHQDLKENMWVNPGEIPGNGEDDDGNGYVDDVHGADFANEDGDPMDDQMHGTHCAGTIAGVGNNGIGVTGVAWRGVRLMALKFLTSDGSGRTSDAVR
;
A
#
# COMPACT_ATOMS: atom_id res chain seq x y z
N ILE A 1 5.76 2.11 -13.72
CA ILE A 1 5.30 0.73 -13.44
C ILE A 1 4.57 0.76 -12.11
N VAL A 2 3.42 0.11 -12.00
CA VAL A 2 2.74 -0.09 -10.70
C VAL A 2 3.04 -1.51 -10.22
N VAL A 3 3.37 -1.67 -8.94
CA VAL A 3 3.58 -2.96 -8.29
C VAL A 3 2.60 -3.07 -7.13
N GLY A 4 1.70 -4.04 -7.20
CA GLY A 4 0.81 -4.38 -6.10
C GLY A 4 1.55 -5.21 -5.05
N VAL A 5 1.45 -4.82 -3.78
CA VAL A 5 1.97 -5.56 -2.64
C VAL A 5 0.79 -6.14 -1.87
N ILE A 6 0.52 -7.43 -2.09
CA ILE A 6 -0.55 -8.19 -1.43
C ILE A 6 0.02 -8.75 -0.11
N ASP A 7 -0.19 -8.05 1.00
CA ASP A 7 0.50 -8.31 2.28
C ASP A 7 -0.27 -7.74 3.50
N THR A 8 0.41 -7.33 4.58
CA THR A 8 -0.18 -6.68 5.78
C THR A 8 -0.50 -5.20 5.60
N GLY A 9 -0.38 -4.66 4.38
CA GLY A 9 -0.46 -3.23 4.09
C GLY A 9 0.91 -2.60 3.87
N ILE A 10 0.94 -1.28 3.69
CA ILE A 10 2.18 -0.49 3.68
C ILE A 10 1.98 0.75 4.54
N ASP A 11 2.95 1.10 5.38
CA ASP A 11 3.05 2.44 5.93
C ASP A 11 3.36 3.44 4.80
N TYR A 12 2.31 3.91 4.15
CA TYR A 12 2.37 4.85 3.04
C TYR A 12 2.83 6.25 3.48
N THR A 13 2.96 6.49 4.79
CA THR A 13 3.52 7.74 5.35
C THR A 13 5.01 7.65 5.62
N HIS A 14 5.60 6.45 5.56
CA HIS A 14 7.01 6.23 5.85
C HIS A 14 7.90 7.11 4.97
N GLN A 15 8.84 7.82 5.61
CA GLN A 15 9.70 8.82 4.97
C GLN A 15 10.51 8.27 3.78
N ASP A 16 10.80 6.97 3.79
CA ASP A 16 11.60 6.27 2.77
C ASP A 16 10.74 5.54 1.71
N LEU A 17 9.41 5.67 1.77
CA LEU A 17 8.47 4.99 0.86
C LEU A 17 7.46 5.95 0.22
N LYS A 18 7.00 6.98 0.95
CA LYS A 18 5.89 7.85 0.53
C LYS A 18 6.01 8.44 -0.89
N GLU A 19 7.23 8.73 -1.36
CA GLU A 19 7.45 9.28 -2.71
C GLU A 19 7.26 8.25 -3.83
N ASN A 20 7.33 6.96 -3.49
CA ASN A 20 7.11 5.84 -4.38
C ASN A 20 5.75 5.16 -4.17
N MET A 21 4.87 5.71 -3.33
CA MET A 21 3.50 5.20 -3.22
C MET A 21 2.69 5.54 -4.48
N TRP A 22 1.88 4.59 -4.91
CA TRP A 22 0.84 4.79 -5.90
C TRP A 22 -0.28 5.64 -5.29
N VAL A 23 -0.93 6.43 -6.14
CA VAL A 23 -2.09 7.24 -5.79
C VAL A 23 -3.19 6.83 -6.75
N ASN A 24 -4.36 6.47 -6.24
CA ASN A 24 -5.52 6.13 -7.05
C ASN A 24 -5.96 7.38 -7.85
N PRO A 25 -5.86 7.39 -9.19
CA PRO A 25 -6.33 8.51 -9.99
C PRO A 25 -7.88 8.60 -10.05
N GLY A 26 -8.57 7.57 -9.58
CA GLY A 26 -10.02 7.50 -9.47
C GLY A 26 -10.58 8.20 -8.22
N GLU A 27 -9.79 8.30 -7.15
CA GLU A 27 -10.23 8.83 -5.85
C GLU A 27 -9.91 10.31 -5.66
N ILE A 28 -10.80 11.01 -4.93
CA ILE A 28 -10.58 12.35 -4.40
C ILE A 28 -10.28 12.22 -2.90
N PRO A 29 -9.01 12.35 -2.47
CA PRO A 29 -8.62 12.04 -1.10
C PRO A 29 -9.42 12.80 -0.03
N GLY A 30 -10.09 12.05 0.84
CA GLY A 30 -10.76 12.54 2.05
C GLY A 30 -12.11 13.20 1.79
N ASN A 31 -12.78 12.88 0.69
CA ASN A 31 -14.14 13.32 0.43
C ASN A 31 -15.19 12.39 1.07
N GLY A 32 -14.80 11.19 1.52
CA GLY A 32 -15.70 10.21 2.11
C GLY A 32 -16.63 9.52 1.10
N GLU A 33 -16.30 9.55 -0.19
CA GLU A 33 -17.03 8.89 -1.27
C GLU A 33 -16.14 7.82 -1.92
N ASP A 34 -16.77 6.84 -2.56
CA ASP A 34 -16.11 5.87 -3.46
C ASP A 34 -16.26 6.46 -4.87
N ASP A 35 -15.27 7.24 -5.29
CA ASP A 35 -15.35 8.07 -6.51
C ASP A 35 -15.23 7.22 -7.78
N ASP A 36 -14.47 6.14 -7.71
CA ASP A 36 -14.24 5.24 -8.85
C ASP A 36 -15.21 4.03 -8.89
N GLY A 37 -15.99 3.83 -7.83
CA GLY A 37 -17.04 2.82 -7.73
C GLY A 37 -16.50 1.41 -7.54
N ASN A 38 -15.29 1.26 -6.99
CA ASN A 38 -14.63 -0.03 -6.80
C ASN A 38 -15.04 -0.75 -5.51
N GLY A 39 -15.84 -0.11 -4.66
CA GLY A 39 -16.37 -0.65 -3.42
C GLY A 39 -15.60 -0.27 -2.15
N TYR A 40 -14.53 0.53 -2.26
CA TYR A 40 -13.74 1.01 -1.13
C TYR A 40 -13.70 2.54 -1.15
N VAL A 41 -14.26 3.15 -0.11
CA VAL A 41 -14.24 4.61 0.06
C VAL A 41 -12.82 5.09 0.35
N ASP A 42 -12.37 6.14 -0.34
CA ASP A 42 -11.09 6.81 -0.12
C ASP A 42 -9.87 5.86 -0.20
N ASP A 43 -9.85 4.90 -1.13
CA ASP A 43 -8.76 3.90 -1.31
C ASP A 43 -7.51 4.46 -2.02
N VAL A 44 -7.07 5.64 -1.55
CA VAL A 44 -6.06 6.51 -2.17
C VAL A 44 -4.73 5.81 -2.44
N HIS A 45 -4.30 4.89 -1.57
CA HIS A 45 -3.03 4.16 -1.70
C HIS A 45 -3.21 2.65 -1.96
N GLY A 46 -4.44 2.24 -2.25
CA GLY A 46 -4.90 0.85 -2.36
C GLY A 46 -5.93 0.54 -1.27
N ALA A 47 -6.24 -0.75 -1.07
CA ALA A 47 -7.38 -1.19 -0.27
C ALA A 47 -7.00 -2.19 0.83
N ASP A 48 -7.79 -2.20 1.90
CA ASP A 48 -7.74 -3.18 2.99
C ASP A 48 -8.91 -4.17 2.90
N PHE A 49 -8.61 -5.36 2.40
CA PHE A 49 -9.53 -6.48 2.31
C PHE A 49 -9.69 -7.25 3.62
N ALA A 50 -8.78 -7.07 4.58
CA ALA A 50 -8.86 -7.69 5.89
C ALA A 50 -9.89 -6.98 6.77
N ASN A 51 -9.99 -5.65 6.66
CA ASN A 51 -10.93 -4.81 7.41
C ASN A 51 -12.11 -4.28 6.58
N GLU A 52 -12.09 -4.48 5.26
CA GLU A 52 -13.11 -4.02 4.30
C GLU A 52 -13.23 -2.50 4.22
N ASP A 53 -12.09 -1.80 4.13
CA ASP A 53 -12.00 -0.35 3.96
C ASP A 53 -10.89 0.10 2.99
N GLY A 54 -10.81 1.40 2.71
CA GLY A 54 -9.82 2.02 1.81
C GLY A 54 -8.50 2.40 2.47
N ASP A 55 -8.21 1.95 3.72
CA ASP A 55 -6.98 2.32 4.42
C ASP A 55 -6.03 1.12 4.56
N PRO A 56 -5.11 0.90 3.60
CA PRO A 56 -4.18 -0.23 3.62
C PRO A 56 -2.95 0.04 4.52
N MET A 57 -3.10 0.84 5.57
CA MET A 57 -2.03 1.13 6.53
C MET A 57 -1.52 -0.16 7.15
N ASP A 58 -0.19 -0.30 7.19
CA ASP A 58 0.45 -1.46 7.80
C ASP A 58 0.43 -1.36 9.33
N ASP A 59 -0.30 -2.27 9.96
CA ASP A 59 -0.40 -2.43 11.42
C ASP A 59 0.42 -3.63 11.93
N GLN A 60 1.23 -4.25 11.06
CA GLN A 60 2.08 -5.39 11.40
C GLN A 60 3.56 -5.08 11.26
N MET A 61 4.00 -4.61 10.08
CA MET A 61 5.36 -4.25 9.60
C MET A 61 5.84 -5.07 8.38
N HIS A 62 5.29 -6.25 8.14
CA HIS A 62 5.79 -7.17 7.11
C HIS A 62 5.67 -6.59 5.70
N GLY A 63 4.51 -6.06 5.33
CA GLY A 63 4.27 -5.46 4.03
C GLY A 63 5.12 -4.20 3.79
N THR A 64 5.31 -3.36 4.80
CA THR A 64 6.23 -2.20 4.73
C THR A 64 7.67 -2.63 4.48
N HIS A 65 8.14 -3.70 5.12
CA HIS A 65 9.49 -4.24 4.89
C HIS A 65 9.65 -4.80 3.46
N CYS A 66 8.65 -5.55 2.97
CA CYS A 66 8.61 -6.02 1.59
C CYS A 66 8.64 -4.85 0.59
N ALA A 67 7.84 -3.81 0.82
CA ALA A 67 7.79 -2.60 0.03
C ALA A 67 9.15 -1.87 -0.03
N GLY A 68 9.86 -1.76 1.09
CA GLY A 68 11.22 -1.21 1.17
C GLY A 68 12.22 -1.94 0.28
N THR A 69 12.15 -3.28 0.26
CA THR A 69 13.00 -4.10 -0.61
C THR A 69 12.75 -3.84 -2.09
N ILE A 70 11.48 -3.61 -2.46
CA ILE A 70 11.09 -3.33 -3.84
C ILE A 70 11.49 -1.90 -4.24
N ALA A 71 11.07 -0.89 -3.49
CA ALA A 71 11.12 0.51 -3.93
C ALA A 71 11.39 1.53 -2.81
N GLY A 72 12.14 1.18 -1.75
CA GLY A 72 12.71 2.17 -0.84
C GLY A 72 13.47 3.26 -1.61
N VAL A 73 13.24 4.54 -1.28
CA VAL A 73 13.71 5.69 -2.07
C VAL A 73 15.24 5.81 -1.99
N GLY A 74 15.92 5.51 -3.08
CA GLY A 74 17.38 5.59 -3.13
C GLY A 74 17.94 7.02 -3.17
N ASN A 75 19.18 7.17 -2.72
CA ASN A 75 19.95 8.43 -2.74
C ASN A 75 19.31 9.62 -2.00
N ASN A 76 18.40 9.39 -1.05
CA ASN A 76 17.80 10.43 -0.21
C ASN A 76 18.51 10.64 1.14
N GLY A 77 19.49 9.77 1.49
CA GLY A 77 20.25 9.83 2.75
C GLY A 77 19.51 9.28 3.97
N ILE A 78 18.43 8.54 3.78
CA ILE A 78 17.56 7.98 4.82
C ILE A 78 17.38 6.49 4.53
N GLY A 79 17.19 5.67 5.56
CA GLY A 79 16.70 4.29 5.38
C GLY A 79 17.57 3.41 4.48
N VAL A 80 16.96 2.80 3.46
CA VAL A 80 17.55 1.79 2.58
C VAL A 80 17.39 2.19 1.10
N THR A 81 17.68 1.29 0.16
CA THR A 81 17.41 1.51 -1.27
C THR A 81 16.80 0.27 -1.86
N GLY A 82 15.59 0.40 -2.38
CA GLY A 82 14.90 -0.70 -3.06
C GLY A 82 15.56 -1.05 -4.39
N VAL A 83 15.35 -2.27 -4.86
CA VAL A 83 15.88 -2.76 -6.14
C VAL A 83 15.41 -1.87 -7.31
N ALA A 84 14.15 -1.44 -7.26
CA ALA A 84 13.49 -0.62 -8.27
C ALA A 84 13.06 0.75 -7.71
N TRP A 85 13.97 1.42 -7.01
CA TRP A 85 13.74 2.71 -6.34
C TRP A 85 13.38 3.90 -7.27
N ARG A 86 13.36 3.72 -8.60
CA ARG A 86 12.91 4.72 -9.59
C ARG A 86 11.92 4.12 -10.58
N GLY A 87 10.92 4.91 -10.97
CA GLY A 87 9.95 4.54 -12.02
C GLY A 87 8.90 3.50 -11.59
N VAL A 88 8.86 3.16 -10.30
CA VAL A 88 7.89 2.27 -9.66
C VAL A 88 6.94 3.08 -8.77
N ARG A 89 5.69 2.61 -8.70
CA ARG A 89 4.67 3.06 -7.76
C ARG A 89 4.11 1.84 -7.03
N LEU A 90 4.13 1.86 -5.70
CA LEU A 90 3.67 0.76 -4.85
C LEU A 90 2.18 0.95 -4.53
N MET A 91 1.35 -0.04 -4.85
CA MET A 91 -0.05 -0.08 -4.45
C MET A 91 -0.18 -1.08 -3.30
N ALA A 92 -0.74 -0.66 -2.17
CA ALA A 92 -0.89 -1.50 -0.99
C ALA A 92 -2.22 -2.27 -1.06
N LEU A 93 -2.14 -3.60 -1.02
CA LEU A 93 -3.32 -4.48 -1.03
C LEU A 93 -3.27 -5.32 0.24
N LYS A 94 -3.88 -4.81 1.31
CA LYS A 94 -3.83 -5.44 2.62
C LYS A 94 -4.85 -6.57 2.68
N PHE A 95 -4.39 -7.79 2.98
CA PHE A 95 -5.27 -8.94 3.23
C PHE A 95 -4.88 -9.70 4.50
N LEU A 96 -3.72 -9.37 5.08
CA LEU A 96 -3.25 -9.89 6.36
C LEU A 96 -3.49 -8.86 7.46
N THR A 97 -3.99 -9.31 8.61
CA THR A 97 -4.21 -8.47 9.79
C THR A 97 -2.91 -8.19 10.55
N SER A 98 -2.98 -7.40 11.62
CA SER A 98 -1.86 -7.12 12.55
C SER A 98 -1.19 -8.36 13.16
N ASP A 99 -1.81 -9.53 13.14
CA ASP A 99 -1.17 -10.78 13.58
C ASP A 99 -0.40 -11.52 12.45
N GLY A 100 -0.43 -10.98 11.23
CA GLY A 100 0.16 -11.58 10.03
C GLY A 100 -0.67 -12.72 9.43
N SER A 101 -1.93 -12.88 9.84
CA SER A 101 -2.86 -13.89 9.32
C SER A 101 -3.94 -13.26 8.44
N GLY A 102 -4.53 -14.05 7.55
CA GLY A 102 -5.61 -13.62 6.67
C GLY A 102 -6.25 -14.80 5.96
N ARG A 103 -7.35 -14.57 5.23
CA ARG A 103 -8.02 -15.63 4.47
C ARG A 103 -7.54 -15.61 3.03
N THR A 104 -7.44 -16.80 2.43
CA THR A 104 -7.13 -16.91 1.00
C THR A 104 -8.17 -16.22 0.12
N SER A 105 -9.43 -16.13 0.56
CA SER A 105 -10.48 -15.37 -0.13
C SER A 105 -10.14 -13.89 -0.29
N ASP A 106 -9.48 -13.32 0.71
CA ASP A 106 -9.21 -11.88 0.77
C ASP A 106 -7.96 -11.55 -0.07
N ALA A 107 -7.09 -12.55 -0.31
CA ALA A 107 -5.93 -12.45 -1.19
C ALA A 107 -6.26 -12.49 -2.70
N VAL A 108 -7.47 -12.91 -3.07
CA VAL A 108 -7.86 -13.19 -4.47
C VAL A 108 -9.15 -12.48 -4.90
N ARG A 109 -9.49 -11.35 -4.23
CA ARG A 109 -10.65 -10.51 -4.59
C ARG A 109 -10.53 -9.92 -6.00
#